data_AF-A0A846Z9L3-F1
#
_entry.id   AF-A0A846Z9L3-F1
#
_cell.length_a   1.000
_cell.length_b   1.000
_cell.length_c   1.000
_cell.angle_alpha   90.00
_cell.angle_beta   90.00
_cell.angle_gamma   90.00
#
_symmetry.space_group_name_H-M   'P 1'
#
loop_
_entity.id
_entity.type
_entity.pdbx_description
1 polymer ?
#
loop_
_entity_poly.entity_id
_entity_poly.type
_entity_poly.pdbx_seq_one_letter_code
_entity_poly.pdbx_strand_id
1 'polypeptide(L)'
;MEIESLAAALEREHHEIDAGIEAFTADPPSGQQDREPLVRAVRALRRHIYLEEEFLFPALHAAGHTGPVLVMLREHGQMWAVLDALDGEPDAGAAFTLCRRLTVQLLHHNLKEEKILYPELARVVPESRAERLRAFLDTGEMPAGWVCLRARK
;
A
#
# COMPACT_ATOMS: atom_id res chain seq x y z
N MET A 1 13.03 -12.41 -21.98
CA MET A 1 12.80 -11.88 -20.61
C MET A 1 11.51 -12.51 -20.13
N GLU A 2 11.56 -13.29 -19.06
CA GLU A 2 10.33 -13.68 -18.35
C GLU A 2 9.71 -12.42 -17.77
N ILE A 3 8.40 -12.26 -17.95
CA ILE A 3 7.69 -11.13 -17.36
C ILE A 3 7.40 -11.49 -15.90
N GLU A 4 7.86 -10.67 -14.97
CA GLU A 4 7.61 -10.81 -13.53
C GLU A 4 6.11 -11.02 -13.24
N SER A 5 5.74 -11.94 -12.34
CA SER A 5 4.33 -12.18 -11.99
C SER A 5 3.72 -10.96 -11.30
N LEU A 6 2.39 -10.77 -11.43
CA LEU A 6 1.71 -9.66 -10.77
C LEU A 6 1.93 -9.67 -9.24
N ALA A 7 1.90 -10.86 -8.62
CA ALA A 7 2.16 -11.02 -7.19
C ALA A 7 3.58 -10.56 -6.82
N ALA A 8 4.60 -10.96 -7.60
CA ALA A 8 5.98 -10.55 -7.35
C ALA A 8 6.17 -9.03 -7.52
N ALA A 9 5.50 -8.42 -8.50
CA ALA A 9 5.54 -6.97 -8.69
C ALA A 9 4.90 -6.21 -7.50
N LEU A 10 3.80 -6.71 -6.94
CA LEU A 10 3.15 -6.16 -5.75
C LEU A 10 4.03 -6.34 -4.49
N GLU A 11 4.62 -7.52 -4.29
CA GLU A 11 5.56 -7.80 -3.21
C GLU A 11 6.79 -6.87 -3.25
N ARG A 12 7.35 -6.63 -4.45
CA ARG A 12 8.41 -5.64 -4.62
C ARG A 12 7.98 -4.24 -4.18
N GLU A 13 6.77 -3.81 -4.55
CA GLU A 13 6.25 -2.50 -4.16
C GLU A 13 6.08 -2.38 -2.64
N HIS A 14 5.65 -3.44 -1.96
CA HIS A 14 5.65 -3.49 -0.49
C HIS A 14 7.04 -3.22 0.08
N HIS A 15 8.06 -3.92 -0.43
CA HIS A 15 9.43 -3.74 0.02
C HIS A 15 9.97 -2.33 -0.25
N GLU A 16 9.64 -1.73 -1.39
CA GLU A 16 10.04 -0.36 -1.73
C GLU A 16 9.38 0.68 -0.81
N ILE A 17 8.10 0.48 -0.45
CA ILE A 17 7.37 1.32 0.52
C ILE A 17 7.97 1.17 1.91
N ASP A 18 8.14 -0.07 2.39
CA ASP A 18 8.70 -0.36 3.71
C ASP A 18 10.10 0.25 3.86
N ALA A 19 10.97 0.08 2.86
CA ALA A 19 12.32 0.65 2.86
C ALA A 19 12.32 2.18 2.99
N GLY A 20 11.38 2.88 2.36
CA GLY A 20 11.28 4.34 2.48
C GLY A 20 10.83 4.80 3.87
N ILE A 21 9.96 4.05 4.54
CA ILE A 21 9.53 4.32 5.92
C ILE A 21 10.66 3.97 6.90
N GLU A 22 11.34 2.85 6.69
CA GLU A 22 12.49 2.41 7.49
C GLU A 22 13.62 3.42 7.42
N ALA A 23 13.95 3.96 6.23
CA ALA A 23 14.98 4.98 6.08
C ALA A 23 14.74 6.22 6.96
N PHE A 24 13.47 6.64 7.12
CA PHE A 24 13.13 7.78 7.99
C PHE A 24 13.19 7.43 9.49
N THR A 25 12.97 6.16 9.83
CA THR A 25 12.92 5.68 11.23
C THR A 25 14.21 4.99 11.70
N ALA A 26 15.24 4.93 10.86
CA ALA A 26 16.52 4.30 11.16
C ALA A 26 17.21 4.93 12.38
N ASP A 27 17.08 6.25 12.54
CA ASP A 27 17.65 7.01 13.65
C ASP A 27 16.55 7.68 14.50
N PRO A 28 16.81 7.93 15.80
CA PRO A 28 15.92 8.73 16.63
C PRO A 28 15.67 10.13 16.04
N PRO A 29 14.47 10.72 16.28
CA PRO A 29 14.12 12.01 15.71
C PRO A 29 15.07 13.12 16.19
N SER A 30 15.76 13.73 15.24
CA SER A 30 16.72 14.83 15.45
C SER A 30 16.25 16.15 14.83
N GLY A 31 15.21 16.12 14.00
CA GLY A 31 14.72 17.27 13.24
C GLY A 31 15.51 17.58 11.97
N GLN A 32 16.61 16.85 11.71
CA GLN A 32 17.47 17.02 10.54
C GLN A 32 17.38 15.83 9.56
N GLN A 33 16.46 14.89 9.80
CA GLN A 33 16.30 13.70 8.98
C GLN A 33 15.81 14.07 7.58
N ASP A 34 16.35 13.39 6.57
CA ASP A 34 15.82 13.47 5.21
C ASP A 34 14.41 12.86 5.18
N ARG A 35 13.44 13.68 4.79
CA ARG A 35 12.03 13.29 4.66
C ARG A 35 11.69 12.78 3.26
N GLU A 36 12.57 12.95 2.29
CA GLU A 36 12.29 12.57 0.91
C GLU A 36 11.91 11.08 0.78
N PRO A 37 12.62 10.11 1.40
CA PRO A 37 12.24 8.70 1.34
C PRO A 37 10.84 8.44 1.91
N LEU A 38 10.50 9.10 3.02
CA LEU A 38 9.18 8.99 3.64
C LEU A 38 8.08 9.57 2.74
N VAL A 39 8.30 10.75 2.17
CA VAL A 39 7.33 11.38 1.26
C VAL A 39 7.06 10.49 0.05
N ARG A 40 8.10 9.90 -0.54
CA ARG A 40 7.95 8.95 -1.64
C ARG A 40 7.17 7.70 -1.20
N ALA A 41 7.48 7.13 -0.03
CA ALA A 41 6.79 5.95 0.49
C ALA A 41 5.31 6.22 0.80
N VAL A 42 4.98 7.36 1.40
CA VAL A 42 3.58 7.77 1.66
C VAL A 42 2.81 7.91 0.36
N ARG A 43 3.39 8.57 -0.65
CA ARG A 43 2.77 8.68 -1.99
C ARG A 43 2.59 7.31 -2.64
N ALA A 44 3.61 6.45 -2.57
CA ALA A 44 3.56 5.10 -3.13
C ALA A 44 2.48 4.24 -2.45
N LEU A 45 2.38 4.27 -1.11
CA LEU A 45 1.37 3.52 -0.38
C LEU A 45 -0.05 4.00 -0.68
N ARG A 46 -0.28 5.31 -0.85
CA ARG A 46 -1.58 5.81 -1.32
C ARG A 46 -1.95 5.26 -2.70
N ARG A 47 -0.99 5.24 -3.63
CA ARG A 47 -1.18 4.66 -4.95
C ARG A 47 -1.42 3.15 -4.89
N HIS A 48 -0.70 2.44 -4.04
CA HIS A 48 -0.86 1.00 -3.82
C HIS A 48 -2.28 0.66 -3.37
N ILE A 49 -2.75 1.33 -2.32
CA ILE A 49 -4.13 1.18 -1.80
C ILE A 49 -5.17 1.45 -2.89
N TYR A 50 -4.98 2.50 -3.71
CA TYR A 50 -5.87 2.80 -4.84
C TYR A 50 -5.91 1.66 -5.86
N LEU A 51 -4.73 1.17 -6.25
CA LEU A 51 -4.59 0.07 -7.20
C LEU A 51 -5.36 -1.15 -6.70
N GLU A 52 -5.16 -1.52 -5.44
CA GLU A 52 -5.79 -2.70 -4.88
C GLU A 52 -7.31 -2.56 -4.78
N GLU A 53 -7.80 -1.46 -4.23
CA GLU A 53 -9.25 -1.25 -4.04
C GLU A 53 -10.03 -1.17 -5.34
N GLU A 54 -9.47 -0.54 -6.38
CA GLU A 54 -10.19 -0.29 -7.63
C GLU A 54 -10.01 -1.41 -8.66
N PHE A 55 -8.87 -2.13 -8.62
CA PHE A 55 -8.55 -3.12 -9.65
C PHE A 55 -8.45 -4.55 -9.12
N LEU A 56 -7.85 -4.75 -7.94
CA LEU A 56 -7.53 -6.06 -7.40
C LEU A 56 -8.69 -6.68 -6.61
N PHE A 57 -9.12 -5.99 -5.55
CA PHE A 57 -10.14 -6.46 -4.62
C PHE A 57 -11.49 -6.75 -5.26
N PRO A 58 -11.96 -6.04 -6.30
CA PRO A 58 -13.18 -6.41 -7.01
C PRO A 58 -13.12 -7.81 -7.64
N ALA A 59 -11.94 -8.23 -8.15
CA ALA A 59 -11.77 -9.58 -8.70
C ALA A 59 -11.83 -10.65 -7.61
N LEU A 60 -11.08 -10.44 -6.53
CA LEU A 60 -11.03 -11.34 -5.37
C LEU A 60 -12.41 -11.50 -4.72
N HIS A 61 -13.12 -10.39 -4.55
CA HIS A 61 -14.48 -10.40 -4.01
C HIS A 61 -15.44 -11.21 -4.89
N ALA A 62 -15.42 -10.99 -6.21
CA ALA A 62 -16.24 -11.75 -7.16
C ALA A 62 -15.90 -13.25 -7.17
N ALA A 63 -14.65 -13.61 -6.87
CA ALA A 63 -14.19 -14.99 -6.74
C ALA A 63 -14.43 -15.60 -5.35
N GLY A 64 -15.23 -14.97 -4.49
CA GLY A 64 -15.64 -15.50 -3.18
C GLY A 64 -14.74 -15.14 -1.99
N HIS A 65 -13.76 -14.24 -2.17
CA HIS A 65 -12.81 -13.87 -1.11
C HIS A 65 -13.33 -12.69 -0.27
N THR A 66 -14.65 -12.63 -0.04
CA THR A 66 -15.32 -11.49 0.59
C THR A 66 -14.80 -11.19 1.99
N GLY A 67 -14.62 -12.22 2.83
CA GLY A 67 -14.11 -12.04 4.19
C GLY A 67 -12.73 -11.36 4.22
N PRO A 68 -11.70 -11.97 3.57
CA PRO A 68 -10.37 -11.37 3.45
C PRO A 68 -10.37 -9.94 2.87
N VAL A 69 -11.12 -9.69 1.79
CA VAL A 69 -11.22 -8.35 1.18
C VAL A 69 -11.79 -7.32 2.16
N LEU A 70 -12.83 -7.67 2.93
CA LEU A 70 -13.39 -6.75 3.93
C LEU A 70 -12.40 -6.42 5.06
N VAL A 71 -11.50 -7.34 5.41
CA VAL A 71 -10.42 -7.08 6.36
C VAL A 71 -9.41 -6.10 5.76
N MET A 72 -8.96 -6.30 4.51
CA MET A 72 -8.00 -5.40 3.87
C MET A 72 -8.57 -3.98 3.76
N LEU A 73 -9.81 -3.84 3.29
CA LEU A 73 -10.48 -2.53 3.22
C LEU A 73 -10.52 -1.81 4.58
N ARG A 74 -10.77 -2.55 5.68
CA ARG A 74 -10.74 -1.97 7.03
C ARG A 74 -9.34 -1.48 7.40
N GLU A 75 -8.32 -2.28 7.10
CA GLU A 75 -6.92 -1.94 7.39
C GLU A 75 -6.43 -0.77 6.54
N HIS A 76 -6.82 -0.69 5.25
CA HIS A 76 -6.60 0.47 4.40
C HIS A 76 -7.16 1.74 5.02
N GLY A 77 -8.39 1.72 5.55
CA GLY A 77 -8.95 2.88 6.26
C GLY A 77 -8.13 3.29 7.49
N GLN A 78 -7.61 2.32 8.24
CA GLN A 78 -6.77 2.60 9.41
C GLN A 78 -5.40 3.17 9.03
N MET A 79 -4.80 2.69 7.94
CA MET A 79 -3.55 3.23 7.40
C MET A 79 -3.76 4.60 6.76
N TRP A 80 -4.87 4.80 6.06
CA TRP A 80 -5.21 6.08 5.43
C TRP A 80 -5.24 7.23 6.44
N ALA A 81 -5.81 7.01 7.62
CA ALA A 81 -5.80 8.01 8.69
C ALA A 81 -4.38 8.35 9.18
N VAL A 82 -3.45 7.39 9.16
CA VAL A 82 -2.03 7.64 9.49
C VAL A 82 -1.35 8.42 8.36
N LEU A 83 -1.65 8.09 7.11
CA LEU A 83 -1.14 8.81 5.93
C LEU A 83 -1.63 10.25 5.90
N ASP A 84 -2.92 10.50 6.22
CA ASP A 84 -3.47 11.85 6.34
C ASP A 84 -2.73 12.67 7.42
N ALA A 85 -2.37 12.04 8.53
CA ALA A 85 -1.61 12.68 9.59
C ALA A 85 -0.15 12.97 9.18
N LEU A 86 0.47 12.11 8.37
CA LEU A 86 1.82 12.32 7.83
C LEU A 86 1.85 13.43 6.76
N ASP A 87 0.83 13.51 5.92
CA ASP A 87 0.66 14.58 4.91
C ASP A 87 0.44 15.95 5.56
N GLY A 88 0.00 15.99 6.82
CA GLY A 88 -0.06 17.22 7.63
C GLY A 88 1.30 17.76 8.10
N GLU A 89 2.41 17.19 7.59
CA GLU A 89 3.79 17.55 7.90
C GLU A 89 4.07 17.70 9.41
N PRO A 90 3.82 16.66 10.22
CA PRO A 90 4.03 16.73 11.66
C PRO A 90 5.52 16.91 11.99
N ASP A 91 5.79 17.38 13.22
CA ASP A 91 7.16 17.46 13.73
C ASP A 91 7.87 16.09 13.68
N ALA A 92 9.19 16.08 13.78
CA ALA A 92 9.98 14.86 13.62
C ALA A 92 9.61 13.75 14.63
N GLY A 93 9.23 14.10 15.86
CA GLY A 93 8.86 13.13 16.89
C GLY A 93 7.48 12.52 16.64
N ALA A 94 6.51 13.34 16.24
CA ALA A 94 5.18 12.89 15.84
C ALA A 94 5.24 12.05 14.55
N ALA A 95 5.98 12.51 13.54
CA ALA A 95 6.22 11.75 12.30
C ALA A 95 6.85 10.39 12.60
N PHE A 96 7.88 10.33 13.45
CA PHE A 96 8.55 9.09 13.84
C PHE A 96 7.58 8.10 14.50
N THR A 97 6.70 8.60 15.39
CA THR A 97 5.68 7.78 16.06
C THR A 97 4.64 7.24 15.07
N LEU A 98 4.18 8.07 14.14
CA LEU A 98 3.25 7.68 13.08
C LEU A 98 3.87 6.63 12.15
N CYS A 99 5.14 6.81 11.76
CA CYS A 99 5.86 5.85 10.92
C CYS A 99 5.99 4.49 11.62
N ARG A 100 6.38 4.45 12.90
CA ARG A 100 6.44 3.20 13.66
C ARG A 100 5.10 2.48 13.75
N ARG A 101 4.02 3.24 13.93
CA ARG A 101 2.66 2.69 13.89
C ARG A 101 2.35 2.10 12.51
N LEU A 102 2.67 2.85 11.44
CA LEU A 102 2.44 2.42 10.06
C LEU A 102 3.22 1.14 9.73
N THR A 103 4.50 1.03 10.12
CA THR A 103 5.33 -0.17 9.94
C THR A 103 4.69 -1.41 10.56
N VAL A 104 4.13 -1.31 11.76
CA VAL A 104 3.43 -2.45 12.39
C VAL A 104 2.15 -2.80 11.65
N GLN A 105 1.41 -1.81 11.15
CA GLN A 105 0.21 -2.04 10.35
C GLN A 105 0.56 -2.77 9.04
N LEU A 106 1.57 -2.27 8.31
CA LEU A 106 2.06 -2.84 7.05
C LEU A 106 2.58 -4.26 7.25
N LEU A 107 3.39 -4.53 8.28
CA LEU A 107 3.89 -5.88 8.56
C LEU A 107 2.76 -6.93 8.61
N HIS A 108 1.68 -6.62 9.33
CA HIS A 108 0.54 -7.53 9.42
C HIS A 108 -0.31 -7.53 8.17
N HIS A 109 -0.44 -6.40 7.49
CA HIS A 109 -1.23 -6.23 6.29
C HIS A 109 -0.61 -6.98 5.10
N ASN A 110 0.64 -6.66 4.77
CA ASN A 110 1.44 -7.26 3.70
C ASN A 110 1.47 -8.78 3.85
N LEU A 111 1.70 -9.31 5.08
CA LEU A 111 1.70 -10.76 5.31
C LEU A 111 0.38 -11.44 4.91
N LYS A 112 -0.77 -10.79 5.13
CA LYS A 112 -2.08 -11.35 4.75
C LYS A 112 -2.24 -11.31 3.23
N GLU A 113 -1.82 -10.24 2.59
CA GLU A 113 -1.88 -10.14 1.13
C GLU A 113 -1.00 -11.19 0.48
N GLU A 114 0.28 -11.22 0.84
CA GLU A 114 1.28 -12.11 0.25
C GLU A 114 0.99 -13.59 0.49
N LYS A 115 0.43 -13.95 1.65
CA LYS A 115 0.19 -15.37 2.00
C LYS A 115 -1.22 -15.85 1.73
N ILE A 116 -2.19 -14.95 1.54
CA ILE A 116 -3.61 -15.32 1.41
C ILE A 116 -4.20 -14.81 0.10
N LEU A 117 -3.97 -13.55 -0.29
CA LEU A 117 -4.61 -12.97 -1.47
C LEU A 117 -3.79 -13.13 -2.74
N TYR A 118 -2.50 -12.82 -2.70
CA TYR A 118 -1.57 -12.86 -3.83
C TYR A 118 -1.44 -14.24 -4.48
N PRO A 119 -1.46 -15.36 -3.74
CA PRO A 119 -1.47 -16.70 -4.35
C PRO A 119 -2.69 -16.96 -5.24
N GLU A 120 -3.80 -16.28 -4.99
CA GLU A 120 -5.06 -16.48 -5.73
C GLU A 120 -5.12 -15.66 -7.02
N LEU A 121 -4.23 -14.68 -7.21
CA LEU A 121 -4.31 -13.73 -8.32
C LEU A 121 -4.26 -14.41 -9.68
N ALA A 122 -3.35 -15.37 -9.86
CA ALA A 122 -3.24 -16.13 -11.11
C ALA A 122 -4.52 -16.90 -11.47
N ARG A 123 -5.34 -17.24 -10.47
CA ARG A 123 -6.60 -17.95 -10.64
C ARG A 123 -7.78 -17.01 -10.89
N VAL A 124 -7.80 -15.85 -10.24
CA VAL A 124 -8.99 -14.98 -10.16
C VAL A 124 -8.89 -13.69 -10.98
N VAL A 125 -7.68 -13.28 -11.36
CA VAL A 125 -7.44 -12.08 -12.16
C VAL A 125 -7.20 -12.50 -13.61
N PRO A 126 -8.10 -12.15 -14.55
CA PRO A 126 -7.87 -12.43 -15.97
C PRO A 126 -6.60 -11.73 -16.48
N GLU A 127 -5.88 -12.35 -17.42
CA GLU A 127 -4.60 -11.82 -17.93
C GLU A 127 -4.72 -10.36 -18.41
N SER A 128 -5.77 -10.01 -19.15
CA SER A 128 -6.00 -8.62 -19.60
C SER A 128 -6.15 -7.60 -18.46
N ARG A 129 -6.57 -8.03 -17.26
CA ARG A 129 -6.60 -7.18 -16.06
C ARG A 129 -5.23 -7.18 -15.38
N ALA A 130 -4.53 -8.31 -15.34
CA ALA A 130 -3.16 -8.38 -14.82
C ALA A 130 -2.19 -7.48 -15.62
N GLU A 131 -2.31 -7.44 -16.94
CA GLU A 131 -1.54 -6.53 -17.80
C GLU A 131 -1.80 -5.05 -17.48
N ARG A 132 -3.06 -4.66 -17.31
CA ARG A 132 -3.42 -3.28 -16.92
C ARG A 132 -2.89 -2.92 -15.54
N LEU A 133 -2.98 -3.86 -14.59
CA LEU A 133 -2.44 -3.70 -13.24
C LEU A 133 -0.92 -3.49 -13.29
N ARG A 134 -0.21 -4.28 -14.09
CA ARG A 134 1.25 -4.16 -14.23
C ARG A 134 1.67 -2.84 -14.88
N ALA A 135 0.95 -2.40 -15.92
CA ALA A 135 1.17 -1.08 -16.51
C ALA A 135 0.91 0.07 -15.51
N PHE A 136 -0.08 -0.10 -14.63
CA PHE A 136 -0.38 0.86 -13.57
C PHE A 136 0.68 0.85 -12.45
N LEU A 137 1.25 -0.30 -12.09
CA LEU A 137 2.39 -0.38 -11.15
C LEU A 137 3.60 0.43 -11.67
N ASP A 138 3.87 0.36 -12.98
CA ASP A 138 5.03 1.01 -13.57
C ASP A 138 4.90 2.55 -13.64
N THR A 139 3.73 3.06 -14.02
CA THR A 139 3.57 4.49 -14.38
C THR A 139 2.28 5.14 -13.90
N GLY A 140 1.41 4.36 -13.24
CA GLY A 140 0.09 4.82 -12.82
C GLY A 140 0.18 5.90 -11.75
N GLU A 141 -0.74 6.84 -11.80
CA GLU A 141 -0.95 7.81 -10.74
C GLU A 141 -2.34 7.63 -10.14
N MET A 142 -2.42 7.75 -8.82
CA MET A 142 -3.70 7.80 -8.13
C MET A 142 -4.46 9.07 -8.56
N PRO A 143 -5.75 8.99 -8.92
CA PRO A 143 -6.53 10.17 -9.28
C PRO A 143 -6.57 11.22 -8.16
N ALA A 144 -6.49 12.49 -8.53
CA ALA A 144 -6.59 13.59 -7.59
C ALA A 144 -7.93 13.56 -6.82
N GLY A 145 -7.86 13.70 -5.50
CA GLY A 145 -9.03 13.67 -4.62
C GLY A 145 -9.63 12.29 -4.39
N TRP A 146 -9.01 11.22 -4.90
CA TRP A 146 -9.43 9.86 -4.53
C TRP A 146 -9.12 9.58 -3.05
N VAL A 147 -10.05 8.90 -2.39
CA VAL A 147 -9.96 8.50 -0.99
C VAL A 147 -10.35 7.03 -0.87
N CYS A 148 -9.62 6.26 -0.05
CA CYS A 148 -9.93 4.85 0.16
C CYS A 148 -11.34 4.65 0.72
N LEU A 149 -11.95 3.51 0.39
CA LEU A 149 -13.37 3.26 0.64
C LEU A 149 -13.76 3.49 2.10
N ARG A 150 -12.89 3.12 3.05
CA ARG A 150 -13.14 3.24 4.49
C ARG A 150 -12.79 4.60 5.10
N ALA A 151 -12.23 5.53 4.31
CA ALA A 151 -11.97 6.91 4.72
C ALA A 151 -12.91 7.93 4.06
N ARG A 152 -13.78 7.50 3.13
CA ARG A 152 -14.83 8.35 2.55
C ARG A 152 -15.84 8.73 3.64
N LYS A 153 -16.14 10.03 3.75
CA LYS A 153 -17.17 10.58 4.66
C LYS A 153 -18.57 10.38 4.09
#